data_AF-A0A3A9F1U8-F1
#
_entry.id   AF-A0A3A9F1U8-F1
#
_cell.length_a   1.000
_cell.length_b   1.000
_cell.length_c   1.000
_cell.angle_alpha   90.00
_cell.angle_beta   90.00
_cell.angle_gamma   90.00
#
_symmetry.space_group_name_H-M   'P 1'
#
loop_
_entity.id
_entity.type
_entity.pdbx_description
1 polymer ?
#
loop_
_entity_poly.entity_id
_entity_poly.type
_entity_poly.pdbx_seq_one_letter_code
_entity_poly.pdbx_strand_id
1 'polypeptide(L)'
;MMKEWRGSIKKCIMLVFILALGMFIIVACRDKTTKSDASDADGAVTDAPMDKIGGDICPCVMVNGVVYYDTGYKSSLDDRCEDMDGQITSECSGSEVPTQDNQSNFGKGYDYQYGSVEGTIEIQLTDGDWYVFATKEVKPNYKP
;
A
#
# COMPACT_ATOMS: atom_id res chain seq x y z
N MET A 1 29.87 40.99 -12.21
CA MET A 1 28.62 40.31 -11.83
C MET A 1 27.76 40.13 -13.07
N MET A 2 27.76 38.94 -13.66
CA MET A 2 26.69 38.43 -14.53
C MET A 2 26.77 36.90 -14.43
N LYS A 3 25.68 36.24 -13.99
CA LYS A 3 25.55 34.78 -13.96
C LYS A 3 24.56 34.39 -15.05
N GLU A 4 25.07 33.73 -16.07
CA GLU A 4 24.32 32.92 -17.03
C GLU A 4 23.70 31.71 -16.31
N TRP A 5 22.47 31.30 -16.67
CA TRP A 5 22.15 29.91 -17.08
C TRP A 5 20.69 29.80 -17.53
N ARG A 6 20.47 29.19 -18.70
CA ARG A 6 19.17 28.94 -19.34
C ARG A 6 18.51 27.65 -18.84
N GLY A 7 17.20 27.66 -18.62
CA GLY A 7 16.34 26.52 -18.92
C GLY A 7 15.38 26.06 -17.82
N SER A 8 14.08 26.37 -17.98
CA SER A 8 12.98 25.49 -17.55
C SER A 8 11.60 25.95 -18.10
N ILE A 9 11.52 26.30 -19.39
CA ILE A 9 10.27 26.76 -20.03
C ILE A 9 9.33 25.59 -20.44
N LYS A 10 9.64 24.35 -20.02
CA LYS A 10 8.90 23.14 -20.47
C LYS A 10 7.82 22.61 -19.52
N LYS A 11 7.61 23.20 -18.34
CA LYS A 11 6.65 22.67 -17.34
C LYS A 11 5.25 23.29 -17.36
N CYS A 12 5.03 24.38 -18.10
CA CYS A 12 3.72 25.05 -18.13
C CYS A 12 2.80 24.63 -19.31
N ILE A 13 3.32 23.91 -20.31
CA ILE A 13 2.54 23.53 -21.52
C ILE A 13 1.80 22.19 -21.34
N MET A 14 2.19 21.36 -20.37
CA MET A 14 1.54 20.06 -20.12
C MET A 14 0.29 20.15 -19.21
N LEU A 15 0.00 21.31 -18.63
CA LEU A 15 -1.11 21.50 -17.69
C LEU A 15 -2.43 21.94 -18.34
N VAL A 16 -2.52 22.05 -19.66
CA VAL A 16 -3.71 22.59 -20.36
C VAL A 16 -4.41 21.57 -21.28
N PHE A 17 -3.87 20.36 -21.48
CA PHE A 17 -4.42 19.38 -22.44
C PHE A 17 -5.02 18.09 -21.85
N ILE A 18 -5.16 17.96 -20.52
CA ILE A 18 -5.77 16.78 -19.86
C ILE A 18 -7.08 17.16 -19.14
N LEU A 19 -7.85 18.10 -19.70
CA LEU A 19 -9.19 18.48 -19.20
C LEU A 19 -10.31 18.27 -20.22
N ALA A 20 -10.03 17.62 -21.35
CA ALA A 20 -11.03 17.28 -22.34
C ALA A 20 -10.72 15.91 -22.92
N LEU A 21 -11.32 14.85 -22.37
CA LEU A 21 -11.69 13.56 -22.99
C LEU A 21 -12.00 12.56 -21.87
N GLY A 22 -13.28 12.31 -21.61
CA GLY A 22 -13.67 11.25 -20.67
C GLY A 22 -15.11 11.32 -20.15
N MET A 23 -16.07 11.75 -20.97
CA MET A 23 -17.49 11.56 -20.68
C MET A 23 -17.85 10.08 -20.79
N PHE A 24 -18.56 9.57 -19.78
CA PHE A 24 -19.56 8.48 -19.81
C PHE A 24 -19.13 7.10 -20.34
N ILE A 25 -19.05 6.09 -19.45
CA ILE A 25 -19.89 4.88 -19.56
C ILE A 25 -20.31 4.44 -18.15
N ILE A 26 -21.61 4.56 -17.90
CA ILE A 26 -22.38 3.88 -16.86
C ILE A 26 -22.42 2.38 -17.15
N VAL A 27 -21.95 1.55 -16.21
CA VAL A 27 -22.35 0.14 -16.12
C VAL A 27 -23.11 -0.05 -14.83
N ALA A 28 -24.40 -0.23 -14.99
CA ALA A 28 -25.30 -0.71 -13.95
C ALA A 28 -25.10 -2.21 -13.78
N CYS A 29 -24.72 -2.66 -12.58
CA CYS A 29 -25.01 -4.01 -12.13
C CYS A 29 -26.06 -3.97 -11.03
N ARG A 30 -27.12 -4.71 -11.35
CA ARG A 30 -28.41 -4.91 -10.71
C ARG A 30 -28.30 -5.71 -9.41
N ASP A 31 -29.22 -5.43 -8.48
CA ASP A 31 -29.32 -5.86 -7.07
C ASP A 31 -29.05 -7.33 -6.74
N LYS A 32 -28.58 -7.55 -5.50
CA LYS A 32 -29.24 -8.48 -4.56
C LYS A 32 -28.91 -8.17 -3.11
N THR A 33 -29.92 -7.69 -2.39
CA THR A 33 -30.08 -7.80 -0.95
C THR A 33 -30.00 -9.27 -0.52
N THR A 34 -29.18 -9.59 0.48
CA THR A 34 -29.54 -10.50 1.57
C THR A 34 -28.70 -10.17 2.81
N LYS A 35 -29.43 -9.96 3.91
CA LYS A 35 -29.00 -9.69 5.27
C LYS A 35 -28.93 -11.04 6.02
N SER A 36 -27.92 -11.21 6.86
CA SER A 36 -27.87 -12.16 7.99
C SER A 36 -26.50 -11.97 8.65
N ASP A 37 -26.40 -11.15 9.70
CA ASP A 37 -26.69 -11.43 11.12
C ASP A 37 -25.54 -12.17 11.83
N ALA A 38 -25.25 -11.64 13.02
CA ALA A 38 -24.08 -11.85 13.85
C ALA A 38 -23.94 -13.26 14.43
N SER A 39 -22.73 -13.60 14.85
CA SER A 39 -22.49 -14.49 15.98
C SER A 39 -21.18 -14.10 16.65
N ASP A 40 -21.27 -13.84 17.95
CA ASP A 40 -20.20 -13.56 18.88
C ASP A 40 -19.19 -14.70 18.99
N ALA A 41 -17.92 -14.37 19.22
CA ALA A 41 -17.02 -15.18 20.04
C ALA A 41 -15.90 -14.30 20.61
N ASP A 42 -15.98 -14.12 21.92
CA ASP A 42 -14.95 -13.68 22.84
C ASP A 42 -13.67 -14.54 22.71
N GLY A 43 -12.49 -13.91 22.69
CA GLY A 43 -11.24 -14.63 22.52
C GLY A 43 -9.99 -13.74 22.49
N ALA A 44 -9.49 -13.41 23.67
CA ALA A 44 -8.08 -13.16 24.01
C ALA A 44 -7.20 -12.42 22.98
N VAL A 45 -6.92 -11.15 23.28
CA VAL A 45 -5.78 -10.40 22.71
C VAL A 45 -4.51 -11.21 22.97
N THR A 46 -3.94 -11.76 21.90
CA THR A 46 -2.64 -12.41 21.90
C THR A 46 -1.74 -11.57 21.00
N ASP A 47 -0.59 -11.17 21.54
CA ASP A 47 0.45 -10.38 20.88
C ASP A 47 1.17 -11.20 19.80
N ALA A 48 0.45 -11.59 18.75
CA ALA A 48 0.98 -12.46 17.69
C ALA A 48 1.55 -11.64 16.52
N PRO A 49 2.72 -12.04 15.97
CA PRO A 49 3.20 -11.56 14.68
C PRO A 49 2.14 -11.84 13.61
N MET A 50 2.17 -11.08 12.51
CA MET A 50 1.17 -11.04 11.43
C MET A 50 1.06 -12.34 10.60
N ASP A 51 0.91 -13.48 11.27
CA ASP A 51 0.94 -14.84 10.72
C ASP A 51 -0.46 -15.42 10.47
N LYS A 52 -1.54 -14.67 10.75
CA LYS A 52 -2.90 -15.22 10.68
C LYS A 52 -3.99 -14.22 10.24
N ILE A 53 -3.76 -13.44 9.18
CA ILE A 53 -4.87 -12.79 8.47
C ILE A 53 -5.52 -13.84 7.55
N GLY A 54 -6.42 -14.66 8.12
CA GLY A 54 -7.59 -15.31 7.49
C GLY A 54 -7.51 -16.01 6.12
N GLY A 55 -6.36 -16.14 5.45
CA GLY A 55 -6.23 -16.73 4.12
C GLY A 55 -4.86 -17.37 3.90
N ASP A 56 -4.79 -18.28 2.91
CA ASP A 56 -3.55 -18.95 2.49
C ASP A 56 -2.49 -18.00 1.91
N ILE A 57 -2.77 -16.70 1.84
CA ILE A 57 -1.93 -15.67 1.22
C ILE A 57 -1.31 -14.79 2.32
N CYS A 58 0.01 -14.66 2.26
CA CYS A 58 0.78 -13.75 3.11
C CYS A 58 0.30 -12.29 2.95
N PRO A 59 0.27 -11.48 4.02
CA PRO A 59 -0.07 -10.06 3.94
C PRO A 59 0.71 -9.35 2.81
N CYS A 60 0.00 -8.60 1.98
CA CYS A 60 0.59 -7.91 0.85
C CYS A 60 -0.21 -6.66 0.42
N VAL A 61 0.49 -5.75 -0.25
CA VAL A 61 -0.02 -4.46 -0.74
C VAL A 61 0.45 -4.23 -2.16
N MET A 62 -0.39 -3.61 -3.00
CA MET A 62 0.02 -3.13 -4.31
C MET A 62 0.27 -1.61 -4.25
N VAL A 63 1.45 -1.18 -4.70
CA VAL A 63 1.85 0.22 -4.81
C VAL A 63 2.54 0.43 -6.15
N ASN A 64 2.06 1.41 -6.92
CA ASN A 64 2.58 1.77 -8.24
C ASN A 64 2.76 0.57 -9.19
N GLY A 65 1.76 -0.31 -9.22
CA GLY A 65 1.70 -1.53 -10.04
C GLY A 65 2.57 -2.68 -9.54
N VAL A 66 3.21 -2.55 -8.37
CA VAL A 66 4.11 -3.56 -7.80
C VAL A 66 3.51 -4.11 -6.52
N VAL A 67 3.52 -5.44 -6.37
CA VAL A 67 3.05 -6.12 -5.16
C VAL A 67 4.22 -6.37 -4.21
N TYR A 68 4.09 -5.92 -2.98
CA TYR A 68 5.02 -6.13 -1.88
C TYR A 68 4.39 -7.05 -0.84
N TYR A 69 5.14 -8.04 -0.40
CA TYR A 69 4.72 -9.07 0.56
C TYR A 69 5.46 -8.88 1.87
N ASP A 70 4.75 -9.08 2.98
CA ASP A 70 5.33 -9.02 4.31
C ASP A 70 6.55 -9.95 4.40
N THR A 71 7.65 -9.43 4.92
CA THR A 71 8.88 -10.20 5.12
C THR A 71 8.92 -10.87 6.50
N GLY A 72 8.05 -10.45 7.43
CA GLY A 72 8.07 -10.84 8.83
C GLY A 72 9.08 -10.04 9.67
N TYR A 73 9.79 -9.07 9.09
CA TYR A 73 10.75 -8.23 9.80
C TYR A 73 10.16 -6.87 10.16
N LYS A 74 10.36 -6.49 11.43
CA LYS A 74 10.24 -5.10 11.86
C LYS A 74 11.43 -4.30 11.30
N SER A 75 11.18 -3.08 10.86
CA SER A 75 12.22 -2.17 10.41
C SER A 75 13.13 -1.75 11.56
N SER A 76 14.42 -1.57 11.25
CA SER A 76 15.43 -1.05 12.18
C SER A 76 15.67 0.46 12.05
N LEU A 77 14.94 1.14 11.17
CA LEU A 77 15.07 2.59 10.97
C LEU A 77 14.35 3.34 12.10
N ASP A 78 15.13 4.09 12.89
CA ASP A 78 14.67 4.91 14.01
C ASP A 78 14.34 6.36 13.57
N ASP A 79 15.11 6.90 12.63
CA ASP A 79 14.90 8.23 12.05
C ASP A 79 14.16 8.11 10.70
N ARG A 80 12.92 8.63 10.64
CA ARG A 80 12.10 8.64 9.43
C ARG A 80 11.81 10.05 8.94
N CYS A 81 11.54 10.15 7.64
CA CYS A 81 10.97 11.37 7.10
C CYS A 81 9.58 11.59 7.72
N GLU A 82 9.30 12.82 8.18
CA GLU A 82 7.97 13.22 8.66
C GLU A 82 6.94 13.26 7.51
N ASP A 83 7.42 13.41 6.27
CA ASP A 83 6.59 13.37 5.06
C ASP A 83 6.60 11.94 4.48
N MET A 84 5.42 11.33 4.39
CA MET A 84 5.24 9.94 3.97
C MET A 84 5.17 9.85 2.44
N ASP A 85 5.71 8.76 1.86
CA ASP A 85 5.67 8.58 0.40
C ASP A 85 4.25 8.29 -0.10
N GLY A 86 3.41 7.67 0.74
CA GLY A 86 2.00 7.45 0.46
C GLY A 86 1.26 6.77 1.59
N GLN A 87 0.00 6.44 1.30
CA GLN A 87 -0.91 5.77 2.23
C GLN A 87 -1.68 4.65 1.52
N ILE A 88 -1.90 3.54 2.21
CA ILE A 88 -2.81 2.47 1.80
C ILE A 88 -4.24 2.94 2.03
N THR A 89 -4.99 3.16 0.97
CA THR A 89 -6.32 3.81 1.05
C THR A 89 -7.50 2.84 0.91
N SER A 90 -7.25 1.60 0.52
CA SER A 90 -8.29 0.60 0.30
C SER A 90 -7.85 -0.79 0.72
N GLU A 91 -8.81 -1.70 0.85
CA GLU A 91 -8.56 -3.10 1.23
C GLU A 91 -9.33 -4.05 0.30
N CYS A 92 -8.77 -5.24 0.06
CA CYS A 92 -9.44 -6.39 -0.55
C CYS A 92 -9.64 -7.51 0.49
N SER A 93 -10.12 -8.68 0.06
CA SER A 93 -10.18 -9.84 0.97
C SER A 93 -8.78 -10.27 1.41
N GLY A 94 -8.64 -10.76 2.65
CA GLY A 94 -7.38 -11.32 3.16
C GLY A 94 -6.87 -12.54 2.37
N SER A 95 -7.76 -13.21 1.65
CA SER A 95 -7.45 -14.34 0.77
C SER A 95 -7.13 -13.95 -0.68
N GLU A 96 -7.02 -12.65 -0.97
CA GLU A 96 -6.73 -12.12 -2.31
C GLU A 96 -5.37 -11.41 -2.35
N VAL A 97 -4.77 -11.37 -3.53
CA VAL A 97 -3.67 -10.46 -3.82
C VAL A 97 -4.28 -9.16 -4.35
N PRO A 98 -3.92 -7.98 -3.83
CA PRO A 98 -4.47 -6.71 -4.28
C PRO A 98 -4.17 -6.48 -5.77
N THR A 99 -5.12 -5.83 -6.46
CA THR A 99 -5.05 -5.58 -7.91
C THR A 99 -5.12 -4.10 -8.29
N GLN A 100 -5.24 -3.24 -7.27
CA GLN A 100 -5.29 -1.79 -7.41
C GLN A 100 -4.19 -1.16 -6.56
N ASP A 101 -3.66 -0.03 -7.01
CA ASP A 101 -2.69 0.73 -6.22
C ASP A 101 -3.29 1.21 -4.90
N ASN A 102 -2.46 1.20 -3.86
CA ASN A 102 -2.82 1.54 -2.49
C ASN A 102 -3.97 0.67 -1.94
N GLN A 103 -4.03 -0.58 -2.39
CA GLN A 103 -4.90 -1.63 -1.85
C GLN A 103 -4.05 -2.69 -1.15
N SER A 104 -4.48 -3.11 0.04
CA SER A 104 -3.87 -4.23 0.75
C SER A 104 -4.88 -5.32 1.10
N ASN A 105 -4.42 -6.51 1.42
CA ASN A 105 -5.25 -7.59 1.95
C ASN A 105 -5.24 -7.65 3.50
N PHE A 106 -4.67 -6.64 4.17
CA PHE A 106 -4.51 -6.61 5.62
C PHE A 106 -5.11 -5.37 6.29
N GLY A 107 -5.74 -4.48 5.52
CA GLY A 107 -6.43 -3.28 6.00
C GLY A 107 -6.09 -2.04 5.19
N LYS A 108 -6.40 -0.86 5.75
CA LYS A 108 -6.18 0.45 5.12
C LYS A 108 -5.95 1.53 6.19
N GLY A 109 -5.53 2.71 5.75
CA GLY A 109 -5.17 3.84 6.60
C GLY A 109 -3.73 3.76 7.11
N TYR A 110 -2.88 2.96 6.47
CA TYR A 110 -1.48 2.78 6.85
C TYR A 110 -0.59 3.62 5.95
N ASP A 111 0.27 4.43 6.55
CA ASP A 111 1.28 5.18 5.82
C ASP A 111 2.46 4.26 5.45
N TYR A 112 3.09 4.55 4.32
CA TYR A 112 4.28 3.82 3.87
C TYR A 112 5.38 4.75 3.37
N GLN A 113 6.60 4.24 3.42
CA GLN A 113 7.79 4.82 2.78
C GLN A 113 8.52 3.74 1.99
N TYR A 114 9.23 4.14 0.94
CA TYR A 114 10.13 3.25 0.23
C TYR A 114 11.32 2.90 1.13
N GLY A 115 11.66 1.61 1.17
CA GLY A 115 12.75 1.13 2.01
C GLY A 115 14.12 1.48 1.44
N SER A 116 15.16 1.34 2.26
CA SER A 116 16.56 1.59 1.85
C SER A 116 17.10 0.57 0.83
N VAL A 117 16.41 -0.56 0.66
CA VAL A 117 16.75 -1.61 -0.30
C VAL A 117 15.76 -1.53 -1.46
N GLU A 118 16.27 -1.55 -2.70
CA GLU A 118 15.40 -1.56 -3.88
C GLU A 118 14.45 -2.77 -3.83
N GLY A 119 13.17 -2.52 -4.13
CA GLY A 119 12.13 -3.54 -4.05
C GLY A 119 11.63 -3.81 -2.64
N THR A 120 11.89 -2.92 -1.68
CA THR A 120 11.20 -2.91 -0.38
C THR A 120 10.42 -1.62 -0.13
N ILE A 121 9.36 -1.76 0.66
CA ILE A 121 8.65 -0.66 1.30
C ILE A 121 8.52 -0.96 2.78
N GLU A 122 8.33 0.06 3.58
CA GLU A 122 8.08 -0.05 5.00
C GLU A 122 6.73 0.57 5.32
N ILE A 123 5.94 -0.10 6.14
CA ILE A 123 4.55 0.27 6.41
C ILE A 123 4.37 0.42 7.91
N GLN A 124 3.81 1.56 8.35
CA GLN A 124 3.45 1.76 9.74
C GLN A 124 2.11 1.09 10.03
N LEU A 125 2.11 0.12 10.94
CA LEU A 125 0.89 -0.56 11.35
C LEU A 125 0.30 0.06 12.62
N THR A 126 -0.82 -0.48 13.08
CA THR A 126 -1.60 0.08 14.21
C THR A 126 -0.86 0.08 15.55
N ASP A 127 0.19 -0.73 15.69
CA ASP A 127 1.06 -0.75 16.87
C ASP A 127 2.06 0.44 16.89
N GLY A 128 2.08 1.24 15.82
CA GLY A 128 3.00 2.37 15.64
C GLY A 128 4.37 1.94 15.11
N ASP A 129 4.61 0.64 15.03
CA ASP A 129 5.84 0.07 14.49
C ASP A 129 5.79 -0.03 12.97
N TRP A 130 6.97 -0.13 12.38
CA TRP A 130 7.14 -0.22 10.95
C TRP A 130 7.63 -1.59 10.55
N TYR A 131 7.01 -2.14 9.51
CA TYR A 131 7.28 -3.49 9.03
C TYR A 131 7.74 -3.47 7.59
N VAL A 132 8.69 -4.33 7.26
CA VAL A 132 9.29 -4.38 5.93
C VAL A 132 8.50 -5.33 5.04
N PHE A 133 8.08 -4.82 3.90
CA PHE A 133 7.47 -5.58 2.83
C PHE A 133 8.40 -5.55 1.63
N ALA A 134 8.50 -6.66 0.90
CA ALA A 134 9.41 -6.81 -0.22
C ALA A 134 8.70 -7.41 -1.42
N THR A 135 9.16 -7.06 -2.62
CA THR A 135 8.72 -7.74 -3.84
C THR A 135 9.00 -9.23 -3.76
N LYS A 136 8.30 -10.02 -4.57
CA LYS A 136 8.48 -11.48 -4.65
C LYS A 136 9.92 -11.90 -4.91
N GLU A 137 10.68 -11.09 -5.65
CA GLU A 137 12.08 -11.37 -6.01
C GLU A 137 13.04 -11.09 -4.85
N VAL A 138 12.78 -10.03 -4.08
CA VAL A 138 13.64 -9.59 -2.97
C VAL A 138 13.36 -10.38 -1.70
N LYS A 139 12.09 -10.67 -1.39
CA LYS A 139 11.66 -11.32 -0.13
C LYS A 139 12.48 -12.57 0.26
N PRO A 140 12.77 -13.54 -0.62
CA PRO A 140 13.49 -14.77 -0.23
C PRO A 140 14.92 -14.53 0.27
N ASN A 141 15.52 -13.40 -0.10
CA ASN A 141 16.92 -13.07 0.21
C ASN A 141 17.05 -11.83 1.09
N TYR A 142 15.93 -11.23 1.51
CA TYR A 142 15.95 -10.05 2.36
C TYR A 142 16.58 -10.38 3.71
N LYS A 143 17.50 -9.52 4.14
CA LYS A 143 18.13 -9.57 5.47
C LYS A 143 18.12 -8.15 6.03
N PRO A 144 17.59 -7.93 7.24
CA PRO A 144 17.62 -6.63 7.90
C PRO A 144 19.04 -6.21 8.27
#